data_AF-A0A7S1VWA8-F1
#
_entry.id   AF-A0A7S1VWA8-F1
#
_cell.length_a   1.000
_cell.length_b   1.000
_cell.length_c   1.000
_cell.angle_alpha   90.00
_cell.angle_beta   90.00
_cell.angle_gamma   90.00
#
_symmetry.space_group_name_H-M   'P 1'
#
loop_
_entity.id
_entity.type
_entity.pdbx_description
1 polymer ?
#
loop_
_entity_poly.entity_id
_entity_poly.type
_entity_poly.pdbx_seq_one_letter_code
_entity_poly.pdbx_strand_id
1 'polypeptide(L)'
;MSTGDLEYGSMVASEHGYHQLSSLIASHGGGCGELIKEQIESWRRSGTVETIPPTLLRIYKLLSGDLSFEEQLYAKGERSVEWQRRLSMLLVFGKAPDGKPYSLATLLKKYDTDVRMGIAPFPSSRFTDSGEECLLYRLLRLCPSISAGAATTKALVDVISPRGHVSSDHDVAFAFHLSVILSSVGCCLELSEKDKSWLYDTYVAQLLDDGSWDSAVQIMLTSMGEQTEAWQFVAAKTIVLKSYVDCSKH
;
A
#
# COMPACT_ATOMS: atom_id res chain seq x y z
N MET A 1 19.19 -4.28 1.76
CA MET A 1 18.91 -3.75 0.40
C MET A 1 17.44 -3.85 0.00
N SER A 2 16.82 -5.04 -0.10
CA SER A 2 15.41 -5.17 -0.52
C SER A 2 14.38 -4.54 0.43
N THR A 3 14.78 -4.28 1.68
CA THR A 3 13.98 -3.62 2.72
C THR A 3 14.12 -2.10 2.72
N GLY A 4 15.00 -1.52 1.89
CA GLY A 4 15.33 -0.10 1.93
C GLY A 4 16.27 0.31 3.07
N ASP A 5 16.62 -0.60 3.97
CA ASP A 5 17.58 -0.35 5.05
C ASP A 5 19.02 -0.39 4.51
N LEU A 6 19.55 0.82 4.26
CA LEU A 6 20.90 1.04 3.74
C LEU A 6 21.94 1.04 4.85
N GLU A 7 21.57 1.49 6.06
CA GLU A 7 22.46 1.53 7.22
C GLU A 7 22.85 0.11 7.64
N TYR A 8 21.86 -0.76 7.81
CA TYR A 8 22.10 -2.18 8.08
C TYR A 8 22.86 -2.85 6.95
N GLY A 9 22.54 -2.54 5.69
CA GLY A 9 23.26 -3.05 4.52
C GLY A 9 24.75 -2.66 4.52
N SER A 10 25.05 -1.41 4.89
CA SER A 10 26.41 -0.90 5.01
C SER A 10 27.16 -1.55 6.17
N MET A 11 26.52 -1.69 7.33
CA MET A 11 27.09 -2.35 8.52
C MET A 11 27.50 -3.79 8.21
N VAL A 12 26.58 -4.59 7.64
CA VAL A 12 26.86 -5.99 7.27
C VAL A 12 28.00 -6.08 6.26
N ALA A 13 28.04 -5.18 5.27
CA ALA A 13 29.14 -5.15 4.30
C ALA A 13 30.49 -4.85 4.99
N SER A 14 30.51 -3.93 5.95
CA SER A 14 31.71 -3.60 6.73
C SER A 14 32.19 -4.76 7.61
N GLU A 15 31.27 -5.44 8.31
CA GLU A 15 31.56 -6.59 9.16
C GLU A 15 32.17 -7.77 8.39
N HIS A 16 31.81 -7.92 7.11
CA HIS A 16 32.34 -8.97 6.24
C HIS A 16 33.59 -8.53 5.45
N GLY A 17 34.17 -7.35 5.76
CA GLY A 17 35.39 -6.84 5.11
C GLY A 17 35.18 -6.18 3.74
N TYR A 18 33.93 -6.00 3.29
CA TYR A 18 33.59 -5.31 2.03
C TYR A 18 33.52 -3.79 2.23
N HIS A 19 34.60 -3.17 2.70
CA HIS A 19 34.62 -1.75 3.07
C HIS A 19 34.24 -0.81 1.91
N GLN A 20 34.70 -1.09 0.69
CA GLN A 20 34.34 -0.30 -0.49
C GLN A 20 32.84 -0.36 -0.79
N LEU A 21 32.24 -1.54 -0.64
CA LEU A 21 30.80 -1.73 -0.83
C LEU A 21 30.01 -1.02 0.28
N SER A 22 30.47 -1.09 1.53
CA SER A 22 29.89 -0.35 2.66
C SER A 22 29.89 1.15 2.39
N SER A 23 31.02 1.73 1.95
CA SER A 23 31.10 3.14 1.59
C SER A 23 30.17 3.51 0.44
N LEU A 24 30.05 2.65 -0.58
CA LEU A 24 29.12 2.86 -1.70
C LEU A 24 27.65 2.86 -1.25
N ILE A 25 27.27 1.92 -0.39
CA ILE A 25 25.90 1.83 0.14
C ILE A 25 25.60 3.06 1.01
N ALA A 26 26.53 3.46 1.88
CA ALA A 26 26.37 4.64 2.74
C ALA A 26 26.30 5.96 1.96
N SER A 27 26.91 6.01 0.76
CA SER A 27 26.91 7.20 -0.11
C SER A 27 25.70 7.25 -1.06
N HIS A 28 24.77 6.29 -0.97
CA HIS A 28 23.57 6.28 -1.81
C HIS A 28 22.73 7.54 -1.57
N GLY A 29 22.32 8.21 -2.65
CA GLY A 29 21.63 9.50 -2.62
C GLY A 29 22.50 10.72 -2.99
N GLY A 30 23.83 10.62 -2.91
CA GLY A 30 24.78 11.70 -3.25
C GLY A 30 25.08 11.87 -4.75
N GLY A 31 24.26 11.32 -5.66
CA GLY A 31 24.52 11.35 -7.10
C GLY A 31 25.47 10.25 -7.61
N CYS A 32 25.99 9.38 -6.76
CA CYS A 32 26.90 8.28 -7.13
C CYS A 32 26.30 7.25 -8.10
N GLY A 33 24.97 7.20 -8.27
CA GLY A 33 24.31 6.21 -9.14
C GLY A 33 24.78 6.24 -10.60
N GLU A 34 25.04 7.43 -11.16
CA GLU A 34 25.55 7.54 -12.53
C GLU A 34 26.99 7.04 -12.66
N LEU A 35 27.86 7.33 -11.68
CA LEU A 35 29.23 6.81 -11.65
C LEU A 35 29.25 5.29 -11.54
N ILE A 36 28.34 4.72 -10.74
CA ILE A 36 28.18 3.27 -10.62
C ILE A 36 27.72 2.68 -11.96
N LYS A 37 26.81 3.36 -12.67
CA LYS A 37 26.36 2.95 -14.00
C LYS A 37 27.49 2.96 -15.03
N GLU A 38 28.28 4.03 -15.07
CA GLU A 38 29.48 4.13 -15.92
C GLU A 38 30.49 3.02 -15.61
N GLN A 39 30.68 2.70 -14.33
CA GLN A 39 31.53 1.61 -13.87
C GLN A 39 31.03 0.25 -14.39
N ILE A 40 29.72 -0.02 -14.31
CA ILE A 40 29.11 -1.25 -14.83
C ILE A 40 29.30 -1.33 -16.36
N GLU A 41 29.14 -0.24 -17.10
CA GLU A 41 29.37 -0.22 -18.55
C GLU A 41 30.85 -0.38 -18.92
N SER A 42 31.76 0.14 -18.10
CA SER A 42 33.19 -0.09 -18.24
C SER A 42 33.52 -1.58 -18.11
N TRP A 43 33.01 -2.23 -17.06
CA TRP A 43 33.16 -3.67 -16.88
C TRP A 43 32.57 -4.48 -18.03
N ARG A 44 31.45 -4.03 -18.60
CA ARG A 44 30.83 -4.72 -19.75
C ARG A 44 31.73 -4.63 -20.98
N ARG A 45 32.31 -3.46 -21.25
CA ARG A 45 33.23 -3.24 -22.38
C ARG A 45 34.53 -4.02 -22.24
N SER A 46 35.03 -4.19 -21.02
CA SER A 46 36.28 -4.94 -20.75
C SER A 46 36.06 -6.46 -20.61
N GLY A 47 34.82 -6.96 -20.66
CA GLY A 47 34.50 -8.36 -20.39
C GLY A 47 34.62 -8.78 -18.92
N THR A 48 34.87 -7.83 -18.01
CA THR A 48 35.06 -8.12 -16.57
C THR A 48 33.76 -8.49 -15.86
N VAL A 49 32.59 -8.18 -16.44
CA VAL A 49 31.28 -8.51 -15.83
C VAL A 49 31.15 -10.01 -15.49
N GLU A 50 31.72 -10.90 -16.31
CA GLU A 50 31.62 -12.35 -16.12
C GLU A 50 32.42 -12.87 -14.91
N THR A 51 33.43 -12.12 -14.46
CA THR A 51 34.24 -12.49 -13.28
C THR A 51 33.69 -11.93 -11.97
N ILE A 52 32.72 -11.00 -12.05
CA ILE A 52 32.10 -10.37 -10.88
C ILE A 52 31.02 -11.29 -10.31
N PRO A 53 31.02 -11.54 -8.98
CA PRO A 53 29.97 -12.34 -8.35
C PRO A 53 28.57 -11.79 -8.67
N PRO A 54 27.60 -12.62 -9.09
CA PRO A 54 26.26 -12.16 -9.50
C PRO A 54 25.54 -11.34 -8.41
N THR A 55 25.70 -11.72 -7.14
CA THR A 55 25.13 -11.00 -6.00
C THR A 55 25.72 -9.60 -5.85
N LEU A 56 27.02 -9.43 -6.11
CA LEU A 56 27.69 -8.14 -6.06
C LEU A 56 27.23 -7.26 -7.24
N LEU A 57 27.22 -7.81 -8.45
CA LEU A 57 26.73 -7.10 -9.64
C LEU A 57 25.27 -6.64 -9.46
N ARG A 58 24.44 -7.47 -8.84
CA ARG A 58 23.05 -7.13 -8.47
C ARG A 58 22.97 -5.93 -7.53
N ILE A 59 23.83 -5.85 -6.51
CA ILE A 59 23.88 -4.69 -5.60
C ILE A 59 24.30 -3.44 -6.37
N TYR A 60 25.33 -3.53 -7.23
CA TYR A 60 25.77 -2.41 -8.07
C TYR A 60 24.65 -1.92 -9.00
N LYS A 61 23.93 -2.82 -9.65
CA LYS A 61 22.78 -2.47 -10.48
C LYS A 61 21.70 -1.73 -9.69
N LEU A 62 21.35 -2.24 -8.51
CA LEU A 62 20.40 -1.54 -7.62
C LEU A 62 20.91 -0.15 -7.23
N LEU A 63 22.18 -0.01 -6.83
CA LEU A 63 22.75 1.30 -6.49
C LEU A 63 22.82 2.28 -7.68
N SER A 64 22.96 1.78 -8.91
CA SER A 64 22.83 2.59 -10.14
C SER A 64 21.40 2.97 -10.50
N GLY A 65 20.40 2.44 -9.77
CA GLY A 65 18.98 2.61 -10.08
C GLY A 65 18.49 1.76 -11.24
N ASP A 66 19.24 0.73 -11.64
CA ASP A 66 18.84 -0.26 -12.64
C ASP A 66 18.20 -1.47 -11.95
N LEU A 67 16.89 -1.62 -12.10
CA LEU A 67 16.14 -2.75 -11.56
C LEU A 67 15.89 -3.86 -12.61
N SER A 68 16.47 -3.77 -13.80
CA SER A 68 16.27 -4.75 -14.90
C SER A 68 16.60 -6.17 -14.49
N PHE A 69 17.59 -6.34 -13.62
CA PHE A 69 17.97 -7.66 -13.12
C PHE A 69 16.88 -8.27 -12.22
N GLU A 70 16.25 -7.47 -11.35
CA GLU A 70 15.13 -7.93 -10.52
C GLU A 70 13.91 -8.28 -11.37
N GLU A 71 13.63 -7.46 -12.38
CA GLU A 71 12.53 -7.65 -13.33
C GLU A 71 12.70 -8.98 -14.09
N GLN A 72 13.91 -9.29 -14.55
CA GLN A 72 14.22 -10.55 -15.22
C GLN A 72 14.11 -11.76 -14.28
N LEU A 73 14.64 -11.66 -13.05
CA LEU A 73 14.54 -12.75 -12.07
C LEU A 73 13.09 -13.08 -11.74
N TYR A 74 12.26 -12.05 -11.58
CA TYR A 74 10.82 -12.24 -11.33
C TYR A 74 10.13 -12.86 -12.55
N ALA A 75 10.36 -12.33 -13.75
CA ALA A 75 9.74 -12.82 -14.99
C ALA A 75 10.08 -14.29 -15.29
N LYS A 76 11.27 -14.76 -14.88
CA LYS A 76 11.68 -16.16 -15.03
C LYS A 76 11.18 -17.08 -13.90
N GLY A 77 10.54 -16.53 -12.87
CA GLY A 77 10.14 -17.29 -11.68
C GLY A 77 11.33 -17.75 -10.81
N GLU A 78 12.54 -17.28 -11.08
CA GLU A 78 13.76 -17.62 -10.33
C GLU A 78 13.77 -17.00 -8.93
N ARG A 79 12.90 -16.00 -8.69
CA ARG A 79 12.74 -15.37 -7.38
C ARG A 79 11.31 -14.88 -7.16
N SER A 80 10.69 -15.31 -6.07
CA SER A 80 9.51 -14.64 -5.54
C SER A 80 9.96 -13.46 -4.67
N VAL A 81 9.59 -12.26 -5.07
CA VAL A 81 9.71 -11.05 -4.25
C VAL A 81 8.30 -10.60 -3.93
N GLU A 82 8.00 -10.34 -2.67
CA GLU A 82 6.71 -9.76 -2.29
C GLU A 82 6.56 -8.36 -2.90
N TRP A 83 5.35 -7.96 -3.23
CA TRP A 83 5.07 -6.67 -3.85
C TRP A 83 5.60 -5.49 -3.03
N GLN A 84 5.55 -5.57 -1.69
CA GLN A 84 6.08 -4.54 -0.81
C GLN A 84 7.58 -4.34 -1.03
N ARG A 85 8.33 -5.44 -1.12
CA ARG A 85 9.79 -5.39 -1.34
C ARG A 85 10.13 -4.84 -2.72
N ARG A 86 9.39 -5.22 -3.77
CA ARG A 86 9.57 -4.68 -5.12
C ARG A 86 9.28 -3.18 -5.15
N LEU A 87 8.21 -2.74 -4.49
CA LEU A 87 7.85 -1.33 -4.38
C LEU A 87 8.90 -0.54 -3.58
N SER A 88 9.41 -1.09 -2.48
CA SER A 88 10.50 -0.48 -1.70
C SER A 88 11.78 -0.33 -2.52
N MET A 89 12.13 -1.30 -3.37
CA MET A 89 13.28 -1.15 -4.28
C MET A 89 13.08 0.02 -5.25
N LEU A 90 11.89 0.14 -5.85
CA LEU A 90 11.57 1.27 -6.73
C LEU A 90 11.59 2.61 -5.99
N LEU A 91 11.18 2.64 -4.72
CA LEU A 91 11.18 3.85 -3.90
C LEU A 91 12.59 4.31 -3.56
N VAL A 92 13.47 3.38 -3.20
CA VAL A 92 14.82 3.71 -2.70
C VAL A 92 15.83 3.86 -3.83
N PHE A 93 15.72 3.03 -4.87
CA PHE A 93 16.71 2.95 -5.96
C PHE A 93 16.17 3.43 -7.30
N GLY A 94 14.86 3.37 -7.51
CA GLY A 94 14.25 3.68 -8.80
C GLY A 94 14.45 5.15 -9.20
N LYS A 95 14.73 5.32 -10.50
CA LYS A 95 14.96 6.62 -11.12
C LYS A 95 13.97 6.84 -12.26
N ALA A 96 13.37 8.02 -12.32
CA ALA A 96 12.58 8.46 -13.45
C ALA A 96 13.47 8.71 -14.69
N PRO A 97 12.89 8.83 -15.91
CA PRO A 97 13.66 9.04 -17.14
C PRO A 97 14.55 10.30 -17.13
N ASP A 98 14.24 11.27 -16.27
CA ASP A 98 15.02 12.49 -16.07
C ASP A 98 16.18 12.32 -15.05
N GLY A 99 16.41 11.10 -14.55
CA GLY A 99 17.48 10.77 -13.59
C GLY A 99 17.17 11.14 -12.15
N LYS A 100 15.97 11.67 -11.85
CA LYS A 100 15.53 12.02 -10.50
C LYS A 100 14.85 10.83 -9.81
N PRO A 101 14.78 10.82 -8.46
CA PRO A 101 13.94 9.87 -7.74
C PRO A 101 12.48 9.98 -8.18
N TYR A 102 11.76 8.87 -8.22
CA TYR A 102 10.33 8.91 -8.53
C TYR A 102 9.55 9.71 -7.49
N SER A 103 8.57 10.49 -7.96
CA SER A 103 7.47 10.93 -7.09
C SER A 103 6.54 9.75 -6.83
N LEU A 104 5.76 9.77 -5.75
CA LEU A 104 4.84 8.67 -5.45
C LEU A 104 3.89 8.37 -6.62
N ALA A 105 3.38 9.41 -7.29
CA ALA A 105 2.51 9.26 -8.45
C ALA A 105 3.19 8.53 -9.63
N THR A 106 4.42 8.91 -9.97
CA THR A 106 5.15 8.30 -11.09
C THR A 106 5.66 6.91 -10.74
N LEU A 107 6.02 6.68 -9.48
CA LEU A 107 6.40 5.39 -8.93
C LEU A 107 5.25 4.38 -9.05
N LEU A 108 4.04 4.74 -8.59
CA LEU A 108 2.88 3.86 -8.67
C LEU A 108 2.50 3.56 -10.12
N LYS A 109 2.57 4.56 -11.01
CA LYS A 109 2.34 4.34 -12.44
C LYS A 109 3.37 3.39 -13.08
N LYS A 110 4.65 3.50 -12.68
CA LYS A 110 5.70 2.56 -13.10
C LYS A 110 5.38 1.16 -12.57
N TYR A 111 5.03 1.03 -11.29
CA TYR A 111 4.68 -0.25 -10.69
C TYR A 111 3.49 -0.92 -11.38
N ASP A 112 2.40 -0.18 -11.62
CA ASP A 112 1.22 -0.68 -12.35
C ASP A 112 1.57 -1.14 -13.78
N THR A 113 2.57 -0.51 -14.40
CA THR A 113 3.07 -0.92 -15.72
C THR A 113 3.88 -2.21 -15.60
N ASP A 114 4.75 -2.33 -14.60
CA ASP A 114 5.55 -3.52 -14.35
C ASP A 114 4.68 -4.75 -14.04
N VAL A 115 3.61 -4.57 -13.26
CA VAL A 115 2.65 -5.62 -12.95
C VAL A 115 1.94 -6.09 -14.23
N ARG A 116 1.45 -5.16 -15.06
CA ARG A 116 0.79 -5.51 -16.34
C ARG A 116 1.73 -6.21 -17.32
N MET A 117 3.02 -5.89 -17.27
CA MET A 117 4.05 -6.54 -18.07
C MET A 117 4.53 -7.89 -17.51
N GLY A 118 4.04 -8.30 -16.33
CA GLY A 118 4.44 -9.56 -15.69
C GLY A 118 5.87 -9.54 -15.13
N ILE A 119 6.47 -8.36 -14.94
CA ILE A 119 7.84 -8.19 -14.41
C ILE A 119 7.85 -7.71 -12.95
N ALA A 120 6.67 -7.56 -12.34
CA ALA A 120 6.48 -7.32 -10.92
C ALA A 120 5.28 -8.10 -10.39
N PRO A 121 5.28 -8.46 -9.10
CA PRO A 121 4.15 -9.13 -8.46
C PRO A 121 2.93 -8.21 -8.34
N PHE A 122 1.75 -8.79 -8.54
CA PHE A 122 0.49 -8.10 -8.24
C PHE A 122 0.43 -7.77 -6.73
N PRO A 123 -0.06 -6.59 -6.34
CA PRO A 123 -0.15 -6.18 -4.93
C PRO A 123 -1.31 -6.88 -4.22
N SER A 124 -1.25 -8.21 -4.12
CA SER A 124 -2.29 -9.01 -3.49
C SER A 124 -2.36 -8.82 -1.98
N SER A 125 -3.57 -8.97 -1.44
CA SER A 125 -3.82 -9.09 -0.01
C SER A 125 -3.09 -10.31 0.58
N ARG A 126 -2.58 -10.17 1.82
CA ARG A 126 -2.04 -11.30 2.59
C ARG A 126 -3.13 -12.10 3.30
N PHE A 127 -4.33 -11.56 3.40
CA PHE A 127 -5.44 -12.10 4.18
C PHE A 127 -6.38 -12.97 3.33
N THR A 128 -6.29 -12.87 2.01
CA THR A 128 -7.24 -13.49 1.08
C THR A 128 -6.54 -13.95 -0.20
N ASP A 129 -6.77 -15.19 -0.62
CA ASP A 129 -6.30 -15.73 -1.91
C ASP A 129 -7.17 -15.30 -3.10
N SER A 130 -8.07 -14.34 -2.90
CA SER A 130 -9.07 -13.88 -3.87
C SER A 130 -8.51 -13.18 -5.10
N GLY A 131 -7.19 -12.97 -5.19
CA GLY A 131 -6.57 -12.17 -6.24
C GLY A 131 -6.88 -10.67 -6.12
N GLU A 132 -7.42 -10.24 -4.98
CA GLU A 132 -7.81 -8.85 -4.73
C GLU A 132 -6.61 -7.96 -4.37
N GLU A 133 -6.69 -6.71 -4.82
CA GLU A 133 -5.70 -5.68 -4.48
C GLU A 133 -5.69 -5.43 -2.97
N CYS A 134 -4.50 -5.42 -2.38
CA CYS A 134 -4.32 -5.13 -0.96
C CYS A 134 -4.77 -3.70 -0.64
N LEU A 135 -5.47 -3.54 0.47
CA LEU A 135 -5.89 -2.23 0.98
C LEU A 135 -4.72 -1.23 1.06
N LEU A 136 -3.54 -1.64 1.52
CA LEU A 136 -2.39 -0.74 1.63
C LEU A 136 -2.04 -0.14 0.25
N TYR A 137 -2.08 -0.94 -0.81
CA TYR A 137 -1.83 -0.45 -2.17
C TYR A 137 -2.97 0.44 -2.68
N ARG A 138 -4.24 0.11 -2.36
CA ARG A 138 -5.39 0.99 -2.64
C ARG A 138 -5.21 2.38 -2.03
N LEU A 139 -4.79 2.43 -0.76
CA LEU A 139 -4.53 3.68 -0.02
C LEU A 139 -3.34 4.46 -0.62
N LEU A 140 -2.24 3.78 -0.96
CA LEU A 140 -1.09 4.42 -1.61
C LEU A 140 -1.50 5.12 -2.92
N ARG A 141 -2.44 4.54 -3.68
CA ARG A 141 -2.97 5.15 -4.92
C ARG A 141 -3.82 6.39 -4.68
N LEU A 142 -4.32 6.61 -3.46
CA LEU A 142 -5.04 7.84 -3.10
C LEU A 142 -4.10 8.97 -2.69
N CYS A 143 -2.94 8.65 -2.11
CA CYS A 143 -2.00 9.65 -1.58
C CYS A 143 -1.62 10.76 -2.58
N PRO A 144 -1.31 10.48 -3.87
CA PRO A 144 -1.02 11.54 -4.83
C PRO A 144 -2.14 12.58 -4.98
N SER A 145 -3.39 12.12 -4.98
CA SER A 145 -4.56 12.99 -5.13
C SER A 145 -4.85 13.77 -3.85
N ILE A 146 -4.70 13.13 -2.69
CA ILE A 146 -4.78 13.79 -1.37
C ILE A 146 -3.74 14.93 -1.30
N SER A 147 -2.47 14.65 -1.62
CA SER A 147 -1.40 15.65 -1.58
C SER A 147 -1.60 16.80 -2.58
N ALA A 148 -2.29 16.54 -3.69
CA ALA A 148 -2.59 17.56 -4.71
C ALA A 148 -3.87 18.36 -4.41
N GLY A 149 -4.64 17.99 -3.36
CA GLY A 149 -5.96 18.58 -3.10
C GLY A 149 -6.97 18.32 -4.22
N ALA A 150 -6.76 17.26 -5.01
CA ALA A 150 -7.59 16.92 -6.16
C ALA A 150 -8.55 15.79 -5.80
N ALA A 151 -9.83 15.97 -6.12
CA ALA A 151 -10.81 14.90 -6.01
C ALA A 151 -10.40 13.72 -6.92
N THR A 152 -10.34 12.51 -6.36
CA THR A 152 -10.13 11.32 -7.19
C THR A 152 -11.43 10.95 -7.90
N THR A 153 -11.32 10.26 -9.04
CA THR A 153 -12.46 9.60 -9.70
C THR A 153 -12.77 8.22 -9.11
N LYS A 154 -12.08 7.81 -8.03
CA LYS A 154 -12.29 6.50 -7.43
C LYS A 154 -13.48 6.54 -6.49
N ALA A 155 -14.37 5.57 -6.63
CA ALA A 155 -15.47 5.38 -5.70
C ALA A 155 -14.93 4.90 -4.34
N LEU A 156 -15.44 5.47 -3.26
CA LEU A 156 -15.01 5.10 -1.92
C LEU A 156 -15.23 3.61 -1.63
N VAL A 157 -16.33 3.03 -2.15
CA VAL A 157 -16.67 1.61 -2.02
C VAL A 157 -15.57 0.67 -2.54
N ASP A 158 -14.89 1.05 -3.63
CA ASP A 158 -13.80 0.25 -4.21
C ASP A 158 -12.54 0.28 -3.34
N VAL A 159 -12.34 1.36 -2.59
CA VAL A 159 -11.19 1.53 -1.70
C VAL A 159 -11.39 0.76 -0.42
N ILE A 160 -12.55 0.96 0.23
CA ILE A 160 -12.86 0.43 1.57
C ILE A 160 -13.31 -1.02 1.54
N SER A 161 -13.48 -1.62 0.35
CA SER A 161 -13.97 -2.98 0.21
C SER A 161 -13.24 -3.94 1.17
N PRO A 162 -13.98 -4.65 2.06
CA PRO A 162 -13.41 -5.62 3.02
C PRO A 162 -12.50 -6.66 2.32
N ARG A 163 -12.89 -7.01 1.09
CA ARG A 163 -12.11 -7.83 0.16
C ARG A 163 -10.79 -7.13 -0.14
N GLY A 164 -9.72 -7.55 0.55
CA GLY A 164 -8.38 -6.97 0.40
C GLY A 164 -7.66 -6.65 1.72
N HIS A 165 -8.35 -6.77 2.87
CA HIS A 165 -7.74 -6.58 4.19
C HIS A 165 -8.35 -7.36 5.36
N VAL A 166 -9.49 -8.03 5.17
CA VAL A 166 -10.06 -8.98 6.14
C VAL A 166 -10.32 -10.33 5.47
N SER A 167 -10.31 -11.40 6.27
CA SER A 167 -10.60 -12.76 5.79
C SER A 167 -12.09 -13.02 5.61
N SER A 168 -12.94 -12.22 6.25
CA SER A 168 -14.40 -12.31 6.19
C SER A 168 -14.98 -11.06 5.54
N ASP A 169 -15.79 -11.23 4.50
CA ASP A 169 -16.52 -10.14 3.86
C ASP A 169 -17.53 -9.46 4.80
N HIS A 170 -17.86 -10.11 5.92
CA HIS A 170 -18.77 -9.59 6.94
C HIS A 170 -18.08 -8.72 7.98
N ASP A 171 -16.74 -8.73 8.06
CA ASP A 171 -16.01 -7.84 8.96
C ASP A 171 -15.87 -6.45 8.34
N VAL A 172 -16.86 -5.61 8.61
CA VAL A 172 -16.97 -4.26 8.04
C VAL A 172 -16.53 -3.16 8.99
N ALA A 173 -16.11 -3.48 10.22
CA ALA A 173 -15.74 -2.48 11.21
C ALA A 173 -14.63 -1.57 10.70
N PHE A 174 -13.58 -2.16 10.14
CA PHE A 174 -12.48 -1.40 9.56
C PHE A 174 -12.92 -0.60 8.32
N ALA A 175 -13.72 -1.21 7.44
CA ALA A 175 -14.26 -0.54 6.25
C ALA A 175 -15.10 0.69 6.62
N PHE A 176 -15.91 0.60 7.68
CA PHE A 176 -16.70 1.70 8.23
C PHE A 176 -15.82 2.84 8.72
N HIS A 177 -14.85 2.57 9.60
CA HIS A 177 -13.98 3.64 10.13
C HIS A 177 -13.16 4.29 9.03
N LEU A 178 -12.67 3.49 8.08
CA LEU A 178 -11.95 4.02 6.94
C LEU A 178 -12.83 4.88 6.03
N SER A 179 -14.11 4.52 5.83
CA SER A 179 -15.02 5.31 5.01
C SER A 179 -15.29 6.68 5.65
N VAL A 180 -15.48 6.74 6.97
CA VAL A 180 -15.64 8.02 7.70
C VAL A 180 -14.41 8.91 7.50
N ILE A 181 -13.21 8.36 7.69
CA ILE A 181 -11.96 9.10 7.52
C ILE A 181 -11.80 9.61 6.08
N LEU A 182 -11.91 8.73 5.08
CA LEU A 182 -11.70 9.11 3.68
C LEU A 182 -12.77 10.07 3.16
N SER A 183 -14.02 9.94 3.61
CA SER A 183 -15.08 10.92 3.33
C SER A 183 -14.75 12.28 3.91
N SER A 184 -14.25 12.35 5.16
CA SER A 184 -13.86 13.62 5.79
C SER A 184 -12.69 14.32 5.08
N VAL A 185 -11.80 13.54 4.46
CA VAL A 185 -10.67 14.08 3.68
C VAL A 185 -11.15 14.57 2.30
N GLY A 186 -12.30 14.09 1.81
CA GLY A 186 -12.84 14.47 0.50
C GLY A 186 -12.01 13.95 -0.67
N CYS A 187 -11.30 12.83 -0.50
CA CYS A 187 -10.39 12.31 -1.52
C CYS A 187 -11.00 11.24 -2.42
N CYS A 188 -12.22 10.77 -2.16
CA CYS A 188 -12.93 9.75 -2.94
C CYS A 188 -14.32 10.27 -3.33
N LEU A 189 -14.93 9.66 -4.36
CA LEU A 189 -16.35 9.85 -4.61
C LEU A 189 -17.15 9.22 -3.46
N GLU A 190 -18.18 9.93 -3.01
CA GLU A 190 -19.04 9.51 -1.91
C GLU A 190 -19.69 8.14 -2.18
N LEU A 191 -20.03 7.44 -1.09
CA LEU A 191 -20.79 6.19 -1.17
C LEU A 191 -22.18 6.47 -1.74
N SER A 192 -22.71 5.53 -2.52
CA SER A 192 -24.13 5.55 -2.83
C SER A 192 -24.95 5.34 -1.55
N GLU A 193 -26.18 5.88 -1.52
CA GLU A 193 -27.12 5.66 -0.40
C GLU A 193 -27.27 4.18 -0.03
N LYS A 194 -27.26 3.30 -1.04
CA LYS A 194 -27.35 1.86 -0.86
C LYS A 194 -26.12 1.30 -0.15
N ASP A 195 -24.92 1.67 -0.59
CA ASP A 195 -23.67 1.16 0.00
C ASP A 195 -23.46 1.73 1.41
N LYS A 196 -23.86 2.99 1.61
CA LYS A 196 -23.91 3.63 2.92
C LYS A 196 -24.84 2.87 3.87
N SER A 197 -26.11 2.68 3.51
CA SER A 197 -27.07 1.91 4.33
C SER A 197 -26.53 0.53 4.67
N TRP A 198 -26.02 -0.21 3.68
CA TRP A 198 -25.44 -1.53 3.90
C TRP A 198 -24.28 -1.52 4.90
N LEU A 199 -23.35 -0.56 4.79
CA LEU A 199 -22.19 -0.46 5.65
C LEU A 199 -22.57 -0.14 7.11
N TYR A 200 -23.52 0.80 7.28
CA TYR A 200 -24.08 1.13 8.60
C TYR A 200 -24.83 -0.06 9.21
N ASP A 201 -25.78 -0.65 8.48
CA ASP A 201 -26.62 -1.74 8.97
C ASP A 201 -25.75 -2.95 9.38
N THR A 202 -24.74 -3.27 8.57
CA THR A 202 -23.84 -4.40 8.86
C THR A 202 -22.99 -4.13 10.10
N TYR A 203 -22.37 -2.95 10.21
CA TYR A 203 -21.52 -2.65 11.37
C TYR A 203 -22.33 -2.49 12.66
N VAL A 204 -23.52 -1.89 12.58
CA VAL A 204 -24.46 -1.78 13.72
C VAL A 204 -24.90 -3.16 14.19
N ALA A 205 -25.19 -4.08 13.27
CA ALA A 205 -25.53 -5.46 13.64
C ALA A 205 -24.38 -6.12 14.42
N GLN A 206 -23.12 -5.96 13.97
CA GLN A 206 -21.95 -6.48 14.69
C GLN A 206 -21.84 -5.92 16.12
N LEU A 207 -22.03 -4.60 16.27
CA LEU A 207 -21.99 -3.96 17.59
C LEU A 207 -23.10 -4.45 18.52
N LEU A 208 -24.29 -4.72 17.98
CA LEU A 208 -25.41 -5.26 18.76
C LEU A 208 -25.17 -6.70 19.18
N ASP A 209 -24.62 -7.53 18.28
CA ASP A 209 -24.24 -8.92 18.59
C ASP A 209 -23.15 -8.98 19.68
N ASP A 210 -22.24 -8.01 19.70
CA ASP A 210 -21.22 -7.82 20.74
C ASP A 210 -21.77 -7.17 22.03
N GLY A 211 -23.07 -6.85 22.09
CA GLY A 211 -23.73 -6.23 23.25
C GLY A 211 -23.45 -4.74 23.44
N SER A 212 -22.77 -4.09 22.49
CA SER A 212 -22.35 -2.69 22.52
C SER A 212 -23.41 -1.76 21.90
N TRP A 213 -24.62 -1.77 22.45
CA TRP A 213 -25.76 -1.03 21.89
C TRP A 213 -25.60 0.50 21.94
N ASP A 214 -24.85 1.02 22.91
CA ASP A 214 -24.55 2.45 23.05
C ASP A 214 -23.66 2.93 21.89
N SER A 215 -22.64 2.12 21.54
CA SER A 215 -21.80 2.34 20.38
C SER A 215 -22.60 2.25 19.08
N ALA A 216 -23.52 1.28 18.97
CA ALA A 216 -24.40 1.15 17.81
C ALA A 216 -25.27 2.42 17.60
N VAL A 217 -25.80 3.01 18.68
CA VAL A 217 -26.54 4.28 18.63
C VAL A 217 -25.64 5.42 18.19
N GLN A 218 -24.42 5.53 18.74
CA GLN A 218 -23.46 6.57 18.35
C GLN A 218 -23.12 6.49 16.85
N ILE A 219 -22.88 5.28 16.34
CA ILE A 219 -22.63 5.06 14.91
C ILE A 219 -23.81 5.56 14.08
N MET A 220 -25.04 5.19 14.43
CA MET A 220 -26.23 5.66 13.69
C MET A 220 -26.43 7.17 13.75
N LEU A 221 -25.98 7.84 14.80
CA LEU A 221 -26.06 9.30 14.88
C LEU A 221 -24.92 10.01 14.15
N THR A 222 -23.87 9.29 13.76
CA THR A 222 -22.72 9.84 13.02
C THR A 222 -23.07 9.98 11.54
N SER A 223 -22.85 11.16 10.95
CA SER A 223 -23.03 11.38 9.51
C SER A 223 -21.73 11.17 8.72
N MET A 224 -21.78 10.28 7.72
CA MET A 224 -20.86 10.34 6.58
C MET A 224 -21.43 11.35 5.57
N GLY A 225 -21.25 12.65 5.85
CA GLY A 225 -21.78 13.75 5.02
C GLY A 225 -22.25 14.96 5.85
N GLU A 226 -22.84 15.96 5.18
CA GLU A 226 -23.28 17.22 5.80
C GLU A 226 -24.48 17.07 6.74
N GLN A 227 -25.30 16.02 6.58
CA GLN A 227 -26.51 15.80 7.38
C GLN A 227 -26.70 14.32 7.75
N THR A 228 -27.23 14.09 8.96
CA THR A 228 -27.72 12.78 9.40
C THR A 228 -29.05 12.48 8.71
N GLU A 229 -29.18 11.29 8.14
CA GLU A 229 -30.38 10.89 7.41
C GLU A 229 -31.52 10.47 8.34
N ALA A 230 -32.76 10.72 7.92
CA ALA A 230 -33.95 10.45 8.73
C ALA A 230 -34.07 8.98 9.16
N TRP A 231 -33.68 8.03 8.30
CA TRP A 231 -33.72 6.60 8.62
C TRP A 231 -32.72 6.24 9.72
N GLN A 232 -31.56 6.91 9.77
CA GLN A 232 -30.55 6.67 10.79
C GLN A 232 -31.07 7.04 12.18
N PHE A 233 -31.78 8.17 12.28
CA PHE A 233 -32.41 8.60 13.54
C PHE A 233 -33.51 7.62 14.01
N VAL A 234 -34.33 7.11 13.07
CA VAL A 234 -35.37 6.12 13.38
C VAL A 234 -34.75 4.82 13.89
N ALA A 235 -33.67 4.36 13.27
CA ALA A 235 -32.95 3.16 13.69
C ALA A 235 -32.25 3.36 15.05
N ALA A 236 -31.57 4.48 15.29
CA ALA A 236 -30.98 4.82 16.59
C ALA A 236 -32.03 4.78 17.71
N LYS A 237 -33.20 5.41 17.49
CA LYS A 237 -34.33 5.37 18.43
C LYS A 237 -34.81 3.94 18.70
N THR A 238 -34.89 3.12 17.66
CA THR A 238 -35.32 1.72 17.77
C THR A 238 -34.36 0.90 18.64
N ILE A 239 -33.05 1.10 18.48
CA ILE A 239 -32.03 0.43 19.29
C ILE A 239 -32.20 0.81 20.77
N VAL A 240 -32.28 2.12 21.07
CA VAL A 240 -32.47 2.60 22.46
C VAL A 240 -33.71 2.00 23.11
N LEU A 241 -34.84 1.98 22.40
CA LEU A 241 -36.09 1.44 22.94
C LEU A 241 -36.01 -0.06 23.23
N LYS A 242 -35.36 -0.84 22.36
CA LYS A 242 -35.18 -2.29 22.57
C LYS A 242 -34.25 -2.55 23.77
N SER A 243 -33.09 -1.90 23.82
CA SER A 243 -32.12 -2.09 24.90
C SER A 243 -32.70 -1.71 26.28
N TYR A 244 -33.50 -0.64 26.36
CA TYR A 244 -34.14 -0.24 27.62
C TYR A 244 -35.14 -1.30 28.13
N VAL A 245 -35.92 -1.90 27.22
CA VAL A 245 -36.88 -2.96 27.57
C VAL A 245 -36.14 -4.20 28.08
N ASP A 246 -35.02 -4.57 27.49
CA ASP A 246 -34.27 -5.76 27.90
C ASP A 246 -33.51 -5.55 29.22
N CYS A 247 -32.99 -4.35 29.48
CA CYS A 247 -32.45 -3.99 30.80
C CYS A 247 -33.50 -4.03 31.92
N SER A 248 -34.78 -3.77 31.60
CA SER A 248 -35.87 -3.79 32.60
C SER A 248 -36.34 -5.19 33.02
N LYS A 249 -35.84 -6.25 32.37
CA LYS A 249 -36.19 -7.66 32.66
C LYS A 249 -35.19 -8.38 33.55
N HIS A 250 -34.10 -7.72 33.95
CA HIS A 250 -33.04 -8.22 34.84
C HIS A 250 -32.99 -7.42 36.13
#